data_AF-A0A0A9U1A1-F1
#
_entry.id   AF-A0A0A9U1A1-F1
#
_cell.length_a   1.000
_cell.length_b   1.000
_cell.length_c   1.000
_cell.angle_alpha   90.00
_cell.angle_beta   90.00
_cell.angle_gamma   90.00
#
_symmetry.space_group_name_H-M   'P 1'
#
loop_
_entity.id
_entity.type
_entity.pdbx_description
1 polymer ?
#
loop_
_entity_poly.entity_id
_entity_poly.type
_entity_poly.pdbx_seq_one_letter_code
_entity_poly.pdbx_strand_id
1 'polypeptide(L)'
;MHWTGCPNSCGQVQVADIGFMGCLTKDSDGKIVEAADIFVGGRVGSDSHLADVYKKSVPCKDLVPIVADLLVERFGAVPREREEDEE
;
A
#
# COMPACT_ATOMS: atom_id res chain seq x y z
N MET A 1 1.60 6.44 -6.37
CA MET A 1 2.01 5.34 -5.46
C MET A 1 3.53 5.25 -5.44
N HIS A 2 4.14 5.07 -4.27
CA HIS A 2 5.60 4.97 -4.13
C HIS A 2 6.00 3.73 -3.34
N TRP A 3 7.15 3.14 -3.67
CA TRP A 3 7.69 1.96 -3.00
C TRP A 3 9.11 2.22 -2.53
N THR A 4 9.43 1.80 -1.30
CA THR A 4 10.78 1.83 -0.77
C THR A 4 11.09 0.52 -0.05
N GLY A 5 12.30 0.00 -0.21
CA GLY A 5 12.67 -1.32 0.32
C GLY A 5 13.00 -1.35 1.83
N CYS A 6 13.26 -0.20 2.44
CA CYS A 6 13.67 -0.12 3.84
C CYS A 6 13.34 1.25 4.48
N PRO A 7 13.49 1.40 5.82
CA PRO A 7 13.13 2.63 6.54
C PRO A 7 13.87 3.90 6.12
N ASN A 8 14.96 3.79 5.35
CA ASN A 8 15.66 4.96 4.80
C ASN A 8 14.79 5.76 3.81
N SER A 9 13.70 5.16 3.30
CA SER A 9 12.70 5.84 2.49
C SER A 9 13.25 6.60 1.27
N CYS A 10 14.25 6.04 0.58
CA CYS A 10 14.74 6.60 -0.68
C CYS A 10 13.63 6.67 -1.76
N GLY A 11 12.61 5.82 -1.64
CA GLY A 11 11.41 5.83 -2.47
C GLY A 11 10.33 6.80 -2.01
N GLN A 12 10.58 7.60 -0.96
CA GLN A 12 9.73 8.73 -0.55
C GLN A 12 8.29 8.34 -0.20
N VAL A 13 8.07 7.25 0.53
CA VAL A 13 6.70 6.76 0.79
C VAL A 13 5.84 7.72 1.60
N GLN A 14 6.45 8.61 2.40
CA GLN A 14 5.75 9.62 3.18
C GLN A 14 5.14 10.74 2.31
N VAL A 15 5.54 10.92 1.05
CA VAL A 15 4.92 11.94 0.18
C VAL A 15 3.88 11.35 -0.78
N ALA A 16 3.68 10.03 -0.75
CA ALA A 16 2.76 9.34 -1.63
C ALA A 16 1.31 9.41 -1.13
N ASP A 17 0.35 9.43 -2.06
CA ASP A 17 -1.06 9.19 -1.74
C ASP A 17 -1.24 7.83 -1.02
N ILE A 18 -0.61 6.81 -1.59
CA ILE A 18 -0.42 5.47 -1.01
C ILE A 18 1.05 5.07 -1.19
N GLY A 19 1.73 4.81 -0.08
CA GLY A 19 3.15 4.44 -0.03
C GLY A 19 3.35 3.04 0.58
N PHE A 20 4.43 2.37 0.19
CA PHE A 20 4.73 1.00 0.62
C PHE A 20 6.18 0.88 1.06
N MET A 21 6.41 0.62 2.35
CA MET A 21 7.75 0.44 2.92
C MET A 21 8.01 -1.03 3.22
N GLY A 22 9.03 -1.59 2.59
CA GLY A 22 9.42 -2.99 2.74
C GLY A 22 9.75 -3.38 4.18
N CYS A 23 9.21 -4.52 4.60
CA CYS A 23 9.49 -5.17 5.87
C CYS A 23 9.37 -6.70 5.70
N LEU A 24 9.68 -7.44 6.77
CA LEU A 24 9.43 -8.87 6.85
C LEU A 24 8.32 -9.12 7.86
N THR A 25 7.39 -10.02 7.55
CA THR A 25 6.34 -10.46 8.47
C THR A 25 6.21 -11.97 8.46
N LYS A 26 5.32 -12.51 9.29
CA LYS A 26 4.92 -13.92 9.23
C LYS A 26 3.54 -14.03 8.58
N ASP A 27 3.37 -14.99 7.69
CA ASP A 27 2.04 -15.36 7.19
C ASP A 27 1.27 -16.24 8.20
N SER A 28 0.07 -16.68 7.80
CA SER A 28 -0.80 -17.55 8.59
C SER A 28 -0.15 -18.88 8.98
N ASP A 29 0.79 -19.37 8.18
CA ASP A 29 1.53 -20.61 8.42
C ASP A 29 2.80 -20.38 9.24
N GLY A 30 3.04 -19.13 9.67
CA GLY A 30 4.21 -18.73 10.45
C GLY A 30 5.50 -18.57 9.64
N LYS A 31 5.44 -18.67 8.30
CA LYS A 31 6.58 -18.51 7.41
C LYS A 31 6.94 -17.04 7.27
N ILE A 32 8.24 -16.73 7.27
CA ILE A 32 8.73 -15.38 6.99
C ILE A 32 8.49 -15.07 5.51
N VAL A 33 7.78 -13.98 5.25
CA VAL A 33 7.43 -13.50 3.90
C VAL A 33 7.73 -12.01 3.76
N GLU A 34 7.91 -11.58 2.51
CA GLU A 34 8.00 -10.16 2.18
C GLU A 34 6.67 -9.45 2.46
N ALA A 35 6.78 -8.26 3.03
CA ALA A 35 5.65 -7.45 3.43
C ALA A 35 5.93 -5.96 3.19
N ALA A 36 4.86 -5.17 3.28
CA ALA A 36 4.94 -3.73 3.28
C ALA A 36 4.15 -3.12 4.44
N ASP A 37 4.72 -2.10 5.07
CA ASP A 37 3.97 -1.11 5.83
C ASP A 37 3.34 -0.13 4.81
N ILE A 38 2.03 0.02 4.87
CA ILE A 38 1.24 0.90 4.00
C ILE A 38 1.16 2.29 4.65
N PHE A 39 1.52 3.32 3.89
CA PHE A 39 1.39 4.72 4.24
C PHE A 39 0.25 5.35 3.44
N VAL A 40 -0.55 6.23 4.04
CA VAL A 40 -1.64 6.95 3.36
C VAL A 40 -1.70 8.41 3.81
N GLY A 41 -2.00 9.32 2.89
CA GLY A 41 -2.26 10.73 3.21
C GLY A 41 -1.10 11.70 2.93
N GLY A 42 -0.11 11.28 2.13
CA GLY A 42 0.94 12.15 1.64
C GLY A 42 0.38 13.14 0.62
N ARG A 43 0.79 14.40 0.72
CA ARG A 43 0.44 15.46 -0.23
C ARG A 43 1.68 16.24 -0.62
N VAL A 44 1.75 16.67 -1.87
CA VAL A 44 2.84 17.47 -2.43
C VAL A 44 2.32 18.84 -2.90
N GLY A 45 3.23 19.79 -3.15
CA GLY A 45 2.87 21.15 -3.55
C GLY A 45 2.68 22.09 -2.35
N SER A 46 1.86 23.13 -2.53
CA SER A 46 1.71 24.22 -1.55
C SER A 46 0.99 23.81 -0.25
N ASP A 47 0.11 22.80 -0.30
CA ASP A 47 -0.51 22.16 0.88
C ASP A 47 0.12 20.78 1.11
N SER A 48 1.42 20.75 1.38
CA SER A 48 2.16 19.51 1.58
C SER A 48 1.88 18.88 2.95
N HIS A 49 1.92 17.55 2.98
CA HIS A 49 1.71 16.77 4.19
C HIS A 49 2.45 15.44 4.09
N LEU A 50 3.01 14.97 5.21
CA LEU A 50 3.67 13.66 5.28
C LEU A 50 2.66 12.59 5.70
N ALA A 51 2.57 11.52 4.93
CA ALA A 51 1.73 10.37 5.20
C ALA A 51 2.12 9.66 6.49
N ASP A 52 1.11 9.15 7.20
CA ASP A 52 1.28 8.28 8.35
C ASP A 52 1.13 6.81 7.95
N VAL A 53 1.61 5.92 8.81
CA VAL A 53 1.40 4.47 8.66
C VAL A 53 -0.08 4.15 8.84
N TYR A 54 -0.71 3.67 7.78
CA TYR A 54 -2.09 3.20 7.76
C TYR A 54 -2.22 1.76 8.27
N LYS A 55 -1.34 0.86 7.80
CA LYS A 55 -1.35 -0.56 8.18
C LYS A 55 0.05 -1.14 8.13
N LYS A 56 0.47 -1.85 9.18
CA LYS A 56 1.80 -2.45 9.26
C LYS A 56 1.81 -3.90 8.76
N SER A 57 2.97 -4.30 8.25
CA SER A 57 3.38 -5.69 8.05
C SER A 57 2.39 -6.50 7.23
N VAL A 58 1.87 -5.91 6.15
CA VAL A 58 0.96 -6.58 5.23
C VAL A 58 1.76 -7.46 4.27
N PRO A 59 1.55 -8.79 4.25
CA PRO A 59 2.21 -9.66 3.28
C PRO A 59 1.98 -9.14 1.86
N CYS A 60 3.02 -9.15 1.02
CA CYS A 60 2.91 -8.59 -0.33
C CYS A 60 1.81 -9.25 -1.17
N LYS A 61 1.53 -10.55 -0.94
CA LYS A 61 0.43 -11.30 -1.58
C LYS A 61 -0.97 -10.75 -1.28
N ASP A 62 -1.13 -10.06 -0.15
CA ASP A 62 -2.42 -9.55 0.34
C ASP A 62 -2.63 -8.06 0.00
N LEU A 63 -1.67 -7.40 -0.68
CA LEU A 63 -1.72 -5.97 -0.95
C LEU A 63 -2.80 -5.59 -1.97
N VAL A 64 -2.98 -6.38 -3.02
CA VAL A 64 -3.90 -6.06 -4.12
C VAL A 64 -5.33 -5.76 -3.65
N PRO A 65 -6.00 -6.63 -2.86
CA PRO A 65 -7.35 -6.33 -2.38
C PRO A 65 -7.38 -5.08 -1.50
N ILE A 66 -6.40 -4.91 -0.59
CA ILE A 66 -6.33 -3.75 0.31
C ILE A 66 -6.17 -2.43 -0.48
N VAL A 67 -5.34 -2.43 -1.52
CA VAL A 67 -5.13 -1.25 -2.36
C VAL A 67 -6.35 -0.97 -3.22
N ALA A 68 -7.01 -2.00 -3.77
CA ALA A 68 -8.25 -1.84 -4.52
C ALA A 68 -9.33 -1.19 -3.66
N ASP A 69 -9.54 -1.68 -2.44
CA ASP A 69 -10.50 -1.11 -1.49
C ASP A 69 -10.15 0.35 -1.14
N LEU A 70 -8.87 0.63 -0.83
CA LEU A 70 -8.40 2.00 -0.57
C LEU A 70 -8.67 2.95 -1.74
N LEU A 71 -8.44 2.49 -2.98
CA LEU A 71 -8.68 3.27 -4.18
C LEU A 71 -10.17 3.60 -4.34
N VAL A 72 -11.06 2.65 -4.06
CA VAL A 72 -12.52 2.86 -4.12
C VAL A 72 -12.96 3.82 -3.02
N GLU A 73 -12.59 3.53 -1.77
CA GLU A 73 -13.07 4.26 -0.58
C GLU A 73 -12.56 5.70 -0.51
N ARG A 74 -11.31 5.95 -0.91
CA ARG A 74 -10.63 7.24 -0.65
C ARG A 74 -10.27 8.03 -1.89
N PHE A 75 -10.20 7.37 -3.05
CA PHE A 75 -9.74 7.99 -4.30
C PHE A 75 -10.77 7.92 -5.42
N GLY A 76 -12.00 7.46 -5.13
CA GLY A 76 -13.10 7.46 -6.09
C GLY A 76 -12.91 6.50 -7.26
N ALA A 77 -12.09 5.45 -7.10
CA ALA A 77 -11.99 4.40 -8.10
C ALA A 77 -13.33 3.67 -8.24
N VAL A 78 -13.62 3.24 -9.46
CA VAL A 78 -14.85 2.51 -9.79
C VAL A 78 -14.48 1.06 -10.10
N PRO A 79 -15.06 0.07 -9.39
CA PRO A 79 -14.86 -1.33 -9.72
C PRO A 79 -15.25 -1.61 -11.17
N ARG A 80 -14.41 -2.37 -11.87
CA ARG A 80 -14.77 -2.91 -13.18
C ARG A 80 -15.43 -4.27 -13.00
N GLU A 81 -16.46 -4.55 -13.77
CA GLU A 81 -16.90 -5.93 -14.02
C GLU A 81 -15.74 -6.65 -14.71
N ARG A 82 -15.26 -7.76 -14.13
CA ARG A 82 -14.19 -8.56 -14.74
C ARG A 82 -14.83 -9.51 -15.75
N GLU A 83 -14.22 -9.65 -16.93
CA GLU A 83 -14.59 -10.67 -17.92
C GLU A 83 -14.20 -12.11 -17.47
N GLU A 84 -13.55 -12.28 -16.31
CA GLU A 84 -12.94 -13.53 -15.84
C GLU A 84 -13.88 -14.45 -15.04
N ASP A 85 -15.19 -14.17 -14.96
CA ASP A 85 -16.18 -15.14 -14.42
C ASP A 85 -16.63 -16.19 -15.48
N GLU A 86 -15.95 -16.25 -16.65
CA GLU A 86 -16.21 -17.22 -17.75
C GLU A 86 -15.31 -18.48 -17.76
N GLU A 87 -14.60 -18.83 -16.68
CA GLU A 87 -13.97 -20.17 -16.54
C GLU A 87 -14.36 -20.93 -15.26
#